data_AF-A0A958BDN9-F1
#
_entry.id   AF-A0A958BDN9-F1
#
_cell.length_a   1.000
_cell.length_b   1.000
_cell.length_c   1.000
_cell.angle_alpha   90.00
_cell.angle_beta   90.00
_cell.angle_gamma   90.00
#
_symmetry.space_group_name_H-M   'P 1'
#
loop_
_entity.id
_entity.type
_entity.pdbx_description
1 polymer ?
#
loop_
_entity_poly.entity_id
_entity_poly.type
_entity_poly.pdbx_seq_one_letter_code
_entity_poly.pdbx_strand_id
1 'polypeptide(L)'
;MTNPHDLTPSEDLRRIIESARRLGVEIDEPAALRWLSAMAVEASGDDVAVDVRSGVFGHRTSLLDFDARQLAYYRRIGRLVEFEDQPGRVETALALSGSAAQSKIQTFPGDCDYFERVNLIAPTREAACGILAEILRDKALATRRGDTHQLIEVKFGTCPRDIVLGGKTLKAGAPIAWTPADVEAGRLEGFTPDGRPDAIAWEAAALDPGWCKLDWVIADPVRGALANASNMLDVTWEAPDGSVHPLDGYLDPYFQEVYLDAESVPIFAKLARHLAADALDTYVEDLEREIQKYVTKDLNYG
;
A
#
# COMPACT_ATOMS: atom_id res chain seq x y z
N MET A 1 29.38 1.35 -25.48
CA MET A 1 28.33 1.60 -24.48
C MET A 1 27.50 0.34 -24.44
N THR A 2 27.76 -0.51 -23.44
CA THR A 2 27.09 -1.79 -23.24
C THR A 2 25.70 -1.54 -22.68
N ASN A 3 24.71 -2.24 -23.22
CA ASN A 3 23.34 -2.23 -22.74
C ASN A 3 23.34 -2.77 -21.30
N PRO A 4 22.71 -2.12 -20.30
CA PRO A 4 22.76 -2.54 -18.89
C PRO A 4 22.16 -3.93 -18.62
N HIS A 5 21.49 -4.56 -19.59
CA HIS A 5 20.87 -5.88 -19.47
C HIS A 5 21.76 -7.10 -19.77
N ASP A 6 23.06 -6.92 -20.05
CA ASP A 6 23.98 -8.02 -20.45
C ASP A 6 25.01 -8.42 -19.38
N LEU A 7 24.88 -7.95 -18.13
CA LEU A 7 25.82 -8.27 -17.07
C LEU A 7 25.52 -9.64 -16.45
N THR A 8 26.57 -10.38 -16.09
CA THR A 8 26.41 -11.62 -15.33
C THR A 8 26.06 -11.30 -13.87
N PRO A 9 25.33 -12.17 -13.14
CA PRO A 9 25.00 -11.94 -11.72
C PRO A 9 26.23 -11.67 -10.83
N SER A 10 27.41 -12.17 -11.22
CA SER A 10 28.68 -11.92 -10.53
C SER A 10 29.25 -10.50 -10.75
N GLU A 11 28.96 -9.89 -11.90
CA GLU A 11 29.38 -8.53 -12.23
C GLU A 11 28.46 -7.49 -11.58
N ASP A 12 27.15 -7.76 -11.56
CA ASP A 12 26.19 -6.93 -10.82
C ASP A 12 26.46 -6.92 -9.33
N LEU A 13 26.71 -8.10 -8.73
CA LEU A 13 27.10 -8.19 -7.33
C LEU A 13 28.37 -7.36 -7.03
N ARG A 14 29.36 -7.38 -7.92
CA ARG A 14 30.59 -6.60 -7.76
C ARG A 14 30.30 -5.10 -7.74
N ARG A 15 29.43 -4.60 -8.62
CA ARG A 15 29.02 -3.18 -8.65
C ARG A 15 28.22 -2.78 -7.42
N ILE A 16 27.35 -3.67 -6.93
CA ILE A 16 26.58 -3.46 -5.69
C ILE A 16 27.54 -3.35 -4.50
N ILE A 17 28.48 -4.28 -4.35
CA ILE A 17 29.48 -4.28 -3.27
C ILE A 17 30.35 -3.01 -3.33
N GLU A 18 30.82 -2.63 -4.52
CA GLU A 18 31.62 -1.40 -4.67
C GLU A 18 30.83 -0.15 -4.26
N SER A 19 29.56 -0.08 -4.67
CA SER A 19 28.68 1.04 -4.32
C SER A 19 28.39 1.11 -2.83
N ALA A 20 28.08 -0.03 -2.19
CA ALA A 20 27.85 -0.11 -0.76
C ALA A 20 29.09 0.29 0.04
N ARG A 21 30.28 -0.17 -0.37
CA ARG A 21 31.56 0.26 0.23
C ARG A 21 31.79 1.77 0.13
N ARG A 22 31.48 2.39 -1.02
CA ARG A 22 31.57 3.85 -1.19
C ARG A 22 30.62 4.61 -0.27
N LEU A 23 29.45 4.04 -0.01
CA LEU A 23 28.40 4.62 0.85
C LEU A 23 28.55 4.25 2.33
N GLY A 24 29.52 3.40 2.69
CA GLY A 24 29.70 2.92 4.06
C GLY A 24 28.60 1.95 4.53
N VAL A 25 27.90 1.29 3.61
CA VAL A 25 26.83 0.34 3.88
C VAL A 25 27.40 -1.08 3.94
N GLU A 26 27.07 -1.82 5.01
CA GLU A 26 27.45 -3.23 5.16
C GLU A 26 26.55 -4.15 4.31
N ILE A 27 27.14 -5.16 3.67
CA ILE A 27 26.42 -6.15 2.86
C ILE A 27 26.85 -7.55 3.25
N ASP A 28 25.88 -8.44 3.50
CA ASP A 28 26.10 -9.90 3.53
C ASP A 28 26.28 -10.40 2.09
N GLU A 29 27.53 -10.44 1.63
CA GLU A 29 27.87 -10.84 0.25
C GLU A 29 27.32 -12.24 -0.10
N PRO A 30 27.41 -13.27 0.76
CA PRO A 30 26.76 -14.56 0.53
C PRO A 30 25.25 -14.49 0.34
N ALA A 31 24.53 -13.71 1.16
CA ALA A 31 23.08 -13.55 1.03
C ALA A 31 22.70 -12.82 -0.26
N ALA A 32 23.40 -11.74 -0.58
CA ALA A 32 23.20 -10.98 -1.82
C ALA A 32 23.44 -11.85 -3.07
N LEU A 33 24.51 -12.67 -3.07
CA LEU A 33 24.79 -13.58 -4.19
C LEU A 33 23.69 -14.65 -4.36
N ARG A 34 23.20 -15.23 -3.25
CA ARG A 34 22.09 -16.20 -3.30
C ARG A 34 20.82 -15.57 -3.87
N TRP A 35 20.50 -14.34 -3.46
CA TRP A 35 19.36 -13.61 -3.95
C TRP A 35 19.48 -13.27 -5.45
N LEU A 36 20.61 -12.72 -5.90
CA LEU A 36 20.86 -12.43 -7.32
C LEU A 36 20.83 -13.71 -8.19
N SER A 37 21.37 -14.82 -7.67
CA SER A 37 21.34 -16.10 -8.38
C SER A 37 19.91 -16.64 -8.51
N ALA A 38 19.08 -16.49 -7.46
CA ALA A 38 17.67 -16.86 -7.52
C ALA A 38 16.91 -15.98 -8.54
N MET A 39 17.13 -14.67 -8.53
CA MET A 39 16.51 -13.75 -9.51
C MET A 39 16.90 -14.08 -10.95
N ALA A 40 18.16 -14.43 -11.21
CA ALA A 40 18.64 -14.78 -12.55
C ALA A 40 18.02 -16.07 -13.10
N VAL A 41 17.65 -17.02 -12.23
CA VAL A 41 16.93 -18.23 -12.61
C VAL A 41 15.45 -17.94 -12.89
N GLU A 42 14.86 -17.00 -12.14
CA GLU A 42 13.43 -16.67 -12.21
C GLU A 42 13.03 -15.78 -13.39
N ALA A 43 13.97 -15.07 -14.04
CA ALA A 43 13.71 -14.19 -15.19
C ALA A 43 13.17 -14.91 -16.46
N SER A 44 12.72 -16.16 -16.35
CA SER A 44 12.34 -17.05 -17.47
C SER A 44 10.95 -17.70 -17.35
N GLY A 45 10.10 -17.36 -16.36
CA GLY A 45 8.75 -17.92 -16.20
C GLY A 45 7.71 -16.96 -15.60
N ASP A 46 6.44 -17.39 -15.51
CA ASP A 46 5.31 -16.58 -14.98
C ASP A 46 5.66 -15.83 -13.68
N ASP A 47 5.35 -14.53 -13.61
CA ASP A 47 5.82 -13.63 -12.53
C ASP A 47 5.19 -13.90 -11.15
N VAL A 48 4.02 -14.58 -11.12
CA VAL A 48 3.25 -14.84 -9.90
C VAL A 48 3.39 -16.30 -9.47
N ALA A 49 3.68 -16.52 -8.19
CA ALA A 49 3.63 -17.86 -7.59
C ALA A 49 2.66 -17.93 -6.42
N VAL A 50 2.15 -19.15 -6.19
CA VAL A 50 1.31 -19.51 -5.06
C VAL A 50 2.09 -20.48 -4.18
N ASP A 51 2.28 -20.16 -2.91
CA ASP A 51 2.77 -21.13 -1.93
C ASP A 51 1.59 -21.93 -1.38
N VAL A 52 1.38 -23.12 -1.96
CA VAL A 52 0.29 -24.04 -1.58
C VAL A 52 0.34 -24.44 -0.10
N ARG A 53 1.51 -24.41 0.55
CA ARG A 53 1.62 -24.79 1.97
C ARG A 53 1.11 -23.71 2.91
N SER A 54 1.36 -22.45 2.59
CA SER A 54 1.01 -21.31 3.44
C SER A 54 -0.27 -20.58 2.98
N GLY A 55 -0.70 -20.81 1.73
CA GLY A 55 -1.89 -20.21 1.13
C GLY A 55 -1.71 -18.75 0.73
N VAL A 56 -0.47 -18.26 0.63
CA VAL A 56 -0.14 -16.91 0.14
C VAL A 56 0.27 -16.96 -1.32
N PHE A 57 0.16 -15.82 -1.99
CA PHE A 57 0.65 -15.66 -3.36
C PHE A 57 1.20 -14.26 -3.60
N GLY A 58 1.96 -14.08 -4.66
CA GLY A 58 2.53 -12.78 -5.00
C GLY A 58 3.62 -12.92 -6.05
N HIS A 59 4.33 -11.83 -6.32
CA HIS A 59 5.47 -11.87 -7.21
C HIS A 59 6.52 -12.84 -6.65
N ARG A 60 7.11 -13.68 -7.52
CA ARG A 60 8.06 -14.73 -7.08
C ARG A 60 9.22 -14.17 -6.27
N THR A 61 9.74 -13.01 -6.68
CA THR A 61 10.82 -12.33 -5.97
C THR A 61 10.41 -11.95 -4.54
N SER A 62 9.19 -11.46 -4.34
CA SER A 62 8.67 -11.11 -3.01
C SER A 62 8.54 -12.36 -2.14
N LEU A 63 8.07 -13.47 -2.70
CA LEU A 63 7.96 -14.74 -1.98
C LEU A 63 9.33 -15.35 -1.62
N LEU A 64 10.39 -15.08 -2.39
CA LEU A 64 11.75 -15.49 -2.02
C LEU A 64 12.24 -14.80 -0.73
N ASP A 65 11.75 -13.59 -0.43
CA ASP A 65 12.08 -12.83 0.77
C ASP A 65 11.09 -13.08 1.94
N PHE A 66 9.95 -13.71 1.66
CA PHE A 66 8.94 -13.99 2.67
C PHE A 66 9.22 -15.26 3.51
N ASP A 67 8.99 -15.18 4.83
CA ASP A 67 9.08 -16.24 5.84
C ASP A 67 7.69 -16.45 6.47
N ALA A 68 7.08 -17.57 6.11
CA ALA A 68 5.73 -17.94 6.54
C ALA A 68 5.58 -18.12 8.07
N ARG A 69 6.67 -18.17 8.85
CA ARG A 69 6.59 -18.29 10.32
C ARG A 69 5.84 -17.14 10.98
N GLN A 70 5.85 -15.95 10.39
CA GLN A 70 5.15 -14.77 10.92
C GLN A 70 3.73 -14.60 10.35
N LEU A 71 3.32 -15.42 9.37
CA LEU A 71 2.06 -15.27 8.66
C LEU A 71 0.82 -15.29 9.57
N ALA A 72 0.83 -16.11 10.62
CA ALA A 72 -0.28 -16.17 11.57
C ALA A 72 -0.45 -14.87 12.39
N TYR A 73 0.65 -14.17 12.64
CA TYR A 73 0.63 -12.84 13.28
C TYR A 73 0.05 -11.81 12.31
N TYR A 74 0.56 -11.77 11.08
CA TYR A 74 0.07 -10.85 10.05
C TYR A 74 -1.40 -11.08 9.72
N ARG A 75 -1.87 -12.32 9.49
CA ARG A 75 -3.30 -12.59 9.28
C ARG A 75 -4.20 -12.16 10.45
N ARG A 76 -3.67 -12.11 11.67
CA ARG A 76 -4.46 -11.61 12.83
C ARG A 76 -4.67 -10.11 12.76
N ILE A 77 -3.66 -9.36 12.33
CA ILE A 77 -3.74 -7.91 12.12
C ILE A 77 -4.49 -7.62 10.81
N GLY A 78 -4.31 -8.45 9.78
CA GLY A 78 -5.09 -8.45 8.55
C GLY A 78 -6.58 -8.37 8.83
N ARG A 79 -7.11 -9.24 9.71
CA ARG A 79 -8.51 -9.18 10.16
C ARG A 79 -8.95 -7.86 10.79
N LEU A 80 -8.03 -7.13 11.41
CA LEU A 80 -8.32 -5.79 11.92
C LEU A 80 -8.39 -4.76 10.80
N VAL A 81 -7.53 -4.85 9.78
CA VAL A 81 -7.35 -3.79 8.79
C VAL A 81 -8.07 -4.02 7.47
N GLU A 82 -8.38 -5.28 7.12
CA GLU A 82 -8.98 -5.70 5.84
C GLU A 82 -10.40 -5.18 5.64
N PHE A 83 -10.79 -4.95 4.40
CA PHE A 83 -12.18 -4.73 4.03
C PHE A 83 -12.84 -6.08 3.76
N GLU A 84 -14.16 -6.13 3.95
CA GLU A 84 -14.93 -7.35 3.72
C GLU A 84 -15.53 -7.34 2.31
N ASP A 85 -15.49 -8.50 1.64
CA ASP A 85 -16.22 -8.73 0.41
C ASP A 85 -17.72 -8.53 0.63
N GLN A 86 -18.36 -7.84 -0.31
CA GLN A 86 -19.81 -7.70 -0.39
C GLN A 86 -20.26 -8.25 -1.75
N PRO A 87 -20.88 -9.44 -1.81
CA PRO A 87 -21.20 -10.11 -3.08
C PRO A 87 -21.90 -9.20 -4.09
N GLY A 88 -21.27 -9.03 -5.26
CA GLY A 88 -21.78 -8.19 -6.35
C GLY A 88 -21.68 -6.67 -6.12
N ARG A 89 -20.91 -6.23 -5.11
CA ARG A 89 -20.79 -4.82 -4.73
C ARG A 89 -19.34 -4.41 -4.42
N VAL A 90 -18.63 -5.20 -3.62
CA VAL A 90 -17.24 -4.94 -3.20
C VAL A 90 -16.47 -6.26 -3.26
N GLU A 91 -15.32 -6.23 -3.92
CA GLU A 91 -14.37 -7.34 -3.93
C GLU A 91 -13.01 -6.85 -3.44
N THR A 92 -12.36 -7.66 -2.62
CA THR A 92 -11.17 -7.27 -1.86
C THR A 92 -10.04 -8.28 -1.99
N ALA A 93 -8.81 -7.81 -1.87
CA ALA A 93 -7.63 -8.67 -1.79
C ALA A 93 -6.55 -8.02 -0.93
N LEU A 94 -6.43 -8.49 0.32
CA LEU A 94 -5.43 -7.99 1.26
C LEU A 94 -4.06 -8.63 1.00
N ALA A 95 -3.04 -7.79 0.98
CA ALA A 95 -1.64 -8.15 0.89
C ALA A 95 -0.81 -7.46 1.98
N LEU A 96 0.30 -8.08 2.34
CA LEU A 96 1.41 -7.38 3.00
C LEU A 96 2.17 -6.57 1.94
N SER A 97 2.61 -5.38 2.31
CA SER A 97 3.44 -4.53 1.46
C SER A 97 4.59 -3.92 2.27
N GLY A 98 5.49 -3.21 1.59
CA GLY A 98 6.64 -2.55 2.19
C GLY A 98 7.49 -3.48 3.06
N SER A 99 7.90 -2.99 4.23
CA SER A 99 8.79 -3.71 5.15
C SER A 99 8.17 -5.01 5.67
N ALA A 100 6.84 -5.07 5.77
CA ALA A 100 6.11 -6.25 6.26
C ALA A 100 6.09 -7.41 5.25
N ALA A 101 6.28 -7.13 3.95
CA ALA A 101 6.46 -8.14 2.91
C ALA A 101 7.91 -8.67 2.82
N GLN A 102 8.88 -8.01 3.47
CA GLN A 102 10.33 -8.26 3.33
C GLN A 102 10.95 -8.97 4.54
N SER A 103 10.47 -10.16 4.89
CA SER A 103 10.79 -10.75 6.22
C SER A 103 12.19 -11.36 6.39
N LYS A 104 12.94 -11.68 5.32
CA LYS A 104 14.32 -12.21 5.44
C LYS A 104 15.35 -11.08 5.35
N ILE A 105 15.13 -10.08 4.50
CA ILE A 105 15.96 -8.88 4.42
C ILE A 105 15.68 -7.95 5.60
N GLN A 106 14.40 -7.71 5.92
CA GLN A 106 13.96 -6.92 7.07
C GLN A 106 13.36 -7.82 8.16
N THR A 107 14.22 -8.34 9.02
CA THR A 107 13.81 -9.25 10.12
C THR A 107 12.98 -8.52 11.21
N PHE A 108 13.11 -7.20 11.32
CA PHE A 108 12.44 -6.38 12.33
C PHE A 108 11.70 -5.19 11.67
N PRO A 109 10.56 -5.44 11.01
CA PRO A 109 9.79 -4.37 10.41
C PRO A 109 9.31 -3.39 11.49
N GLY A 110 9.43 -2.09 11.20
CA GLY A 110 9.04 -1.01 12.13
C GLY A 110 7.52 -0.83 12.22
N ASP A 111 6.79 -1.33 11.23
CA ASP A 111 5.36 -1.21 11.02
C ASP A 111 4.76 -2.47 10.38
N CYS A 112 3.44 -2.56 10.39
CA CYS A 112 2.66 -3.60 9.71
C CYS A 112 1.89 -2.94 8.56
N ASP A 113 2.56 -2.79 7.43
CA ASP A 113 1.96 -2.19 6.24
C ASP A 113 1.22 -3.24 5.40
N TYR A 114 -0.01 -2.88 5.07
CA TYR A 114 -0.88 -3.62 4.18
C TYR A 114 -1.21 -2.79 2.96
N PHE A 115 -1.44 -3.52 1.89
CA PHE A 115 -2.00 -3.03 0.65
C PHE A 115 -3.25 -3.84 0.37
N GLU A 116 -4.32 -3.21 -0.06
CA GLU A 116 -5.56 -3.89 -0.37
C GLU A 116 -6.15 -3.41 -1.68
N ARG A 117 -6.38 -4.36 -2.59
CA ARG A 117 -7.16 -4.09 -3.78
C ARG A 117 -8.62 -4.04 -3.38
N VAL A 118 -9.32 -2.97 -3.74
CA VAL A 118 -10.75 -2.82 -3.48
C VAL A 118 -11.45 -2.49 -4.79
N ASN A 119 -12.13 -3.46 -5.39
CA ASN A 119 -12.90 -3.27 -6.61
C ASN A 119 -14.39 -3.07 -6.28
N LEU A 120 -14.92 -1.91 -6.69
CA LEU A 120 -16.29 -1.50 -6.45
C LEU A 120 -17.12 -1.72 -7.70
N ILE A 121 -18.17 -2.52 -7.58
CA ILE A 121 -19.09 -2.81 -8.69
C ILE A 121 -20.28 -1.87 -8.58
N ALA A 122 -20.40 -0.94 -9.52
CA ALA A 122 -21.43 0.11 -9.46
C ALA A 122 -21.86 0.59 -10.85
N PRO A 123 -23.09 1.13 -11.00
CA PRO A 123 -23.55 1.63 -12.30
C PRO A 123 -22.83 2.89 -12.79
N THR A 124 -22.29 3.71 -11.88
CA THR A 124 -21.55 4.93 -12.20
C THR A 124 -20.37 5.13 -11.25
N ARG A 125 -19.38 5.94 -11.65
CA ARG A 125 -18.26 6.33 -10.80
C ARG A 125 -18.73 6.98 -9.51
N GLU A 126 -19.75 7.84 -9.58
CA GLU A 126 -20.30 8.52 -8.41
C GLU A 126 -20.92 7.53 -7.42
N ALA A 127 -21.60 6.49 -7.93
CA ALA A 127 -22.11 5.43 -7.09
C ALA A 127 -20.98 4.61 -6.45
N ALA A 128 -19.90 4.33 -7.18
CA ALA A 128 -18.70 3.68 -6.62
C ALA A 128 -18.05 4.53 -5.53
N CYS A 129 -17.85 5.83 -5.77
CA CYS A 129 -17.40 6.79 -4.77
C CYS A 129 -18.28 6.79 -3.50
N GLY A 130 -19.60 6.68 -3.67
CA GLY A 130 -20.53 6.53 -2.55
C GLY A 130 -20.34 5.25 -1.76
N ILE A 131 -20.13 4.11 -2.45
CA ILE A 131 -19.82 2.83 -1.80
C ILE A 131 -18.49 2.92 -1.03
N LEU A 132 -17.46 3.50 -1.64
CA LEU A 132 -16.16 3.71 -0.99
C LEU A 132 -16.31 4.52 0.30
N ALA A 133 -17.04 5.64 0.23
CA ALA A 133 -17.28 6.51 1.38
C ALA A 133 -18.00 5.78 2.53
N GLU A 134 -18.97 4.91 2.19
CA GLU A 134 -19.70 4.08 3.15
C GLU A 134 -18.75 3.09 3.83
N ILE A 135 -18.06 2.24 3.06
CA ILE A 135 -17.23 1.17 3.63
C ILE A 135 -16.04 1.73 4.43
N LEU A 136 -15.43 2.83 3.97
CA LEU A 136 -14.34 3.51 4.70
C LEU A 136 -14.82 4.01 6.06
N ARG A 137 -15.97 4.68 6.08
CA ARG A 137 -16.54 5.23 7.32
C ARG A 137 -16.95 4.12 8.27
N ASP A 138 -17.63 3.10 7.78
CA ASP A 138 -18.03 1.94 8.58
C ASP A 138 -16.81 1.24 9.18
N LYS A 139 -15.77 0.99 8.38
CA LYS A 139 -14.50 0.40 8.84
C LYS A 139 -13.85 1.25 9.93
N ALA A 140 -13.71 2.55 9.69
CA ALA A 140 -13.09 3.47 10.63
C ALA A 140 -13.84 3.54 11.96
N LEU A 141 -15.17 3.56 11.93
CA LEU A 141 -16.00 3.59 13.15
C LEU A 141 -15.99 2.26 13.90
N ALA A 142 -16.11 1.14 13.17
CA ALA A 142 -16.10 -0.21 13.75
C ALA A 142 -14.75 -0.55 14.41
N THR A 143 -13.64 -0.03 13.87
CA THR A 143 -12.27 -0.28 14.35
C THR A 143 -11.65 0.94 15.04
N ARG A 144 -12.48 1.91 15.45
CA ARG A 144 -12.02 3.17 16.06
C ARG A 144 -11.15 2.92 17.29
N ARG A 145 -11.57 1.96 18.13
CA ARG A 145 -10.85 1.55 19.34
C ARG A 145 -11.29 0.16 19.77
N GLY A 146 -10.33 -0.68 20.11
CA GLY A 146 -10.55 -1.96 20.80
C GLY A 146 -9.49 -2.19 21.86
N ASP A 147 -9.48 -3.39 22.44
CA ASP A 147 -8.56 -3.73 23.54
C ASP A 147 -7.08 -3.66 23.13
N THR A 148 -6.79 -3.92 21.85
CA THR A 148 -5.43 -4.03 21.30
C THR A 148 -5.15 -3.06 20.17
N HIS A 149 -6.05 -2.11 19.88
CA HIS A 149 -5.87 -1.18 18.77
C HIS A 149 -6.62 0.14 18.95
N GLN A 150 -6.16 1.16 18.24
CA GLN A 150 -6.85 2.44 18.11
C GLN A 150 -6.56 3.05 16.74
N LEU A 151 -7.61 3.51 16.06
CA LEU A 151 -7.50 4.25 14.80
C LEU A 151 -6.83 5.61 15.06
N ILE A 152 -5.86 5.96 14.21
CA ILE A 152 -5.11 7.21 14.26
C ILE A 152 -5.69 8.20 13.26
N GLU A 153 -5.82 7.79 12.00
CA GLU A 153 -6.16 8.68 10.88
C GLU A 153 -6.80 7.88 9.74
N VAL A 154 -7.65 8.56 8.96
CA VAL A 154 -8.11 8.11 7.65
C VAL A 154 -7.73 9.17 6.61
N LYS A 155 -7.02 8.77 5.56
CA LYS A 155 -6.79 9.60 4.38
C LYS A 155 -7.86 9.27 3.36
N PHE A 156 -8.65 10.27 2.98
CA PHE A 156 -9.75 10.13 2.06
C PHE A 156 -10.17 11.48 1.50
N GLY A 157 -10.19 11.59 0.18
CA GLY A 157 -10.66 12.78 -0.51
C GLY A 157 -9.57 13.81 -0.80
N THR A 158 -9.81 14.60 -1.84
CA THR A 158 -9.01 15.76 -2.22
C THR A 158 -9.70 17.04 -1.77
N CYS A 159 -8.92 17.95 -1.18
CA CYS A 159 -9.44 19.22 -0.68
C CYS A 159 -9.95 20.11 -1.83
N PRO A 160 -11.24 20.48 -1.88
CA PRO A 160 -11.79 21.20 -3.03
C PRO A 160 -11.43 22.70 -3.06
N ARG A 161 -10.94 23.24 -1.93
CA ARG A 161 -10.64 24.66 -1.74
C ARG A 161 -9.71 24.87 -0.55
N ASP A 162 -9.02 26.00 -0.50
CA ASP A 162 -8.21 26.37 0.66
C ASP A 162 -9.07 26.44 1.93
N ILE A 163 -8.67 25.70 2.97
CA ILE A 163 -9.30 25.70 4.30
C ILE A 163 -8.23 25.74 5.39
N VAL A 164 -8.49 26.42 6.49
CA VAL A 164 -7.60 26.53 7.65
C VAL A 164 -8.09 25.57 8.73
N LEU A 165 -7.26 24.58 9.06
CA LEU A 165 -7.50 23.53 10.05
C LEU A 165 -6.43 23.63 11.14
N GLY A 166 -6.84 23.81 12.40
CA GLY A 166 -5.88 23.90 13.52
C GLY A 166 -4.78 24.97 13.32
N GLY A 167 -5.10 26.07 12.61
CA GLY A 167 -4.14 27.15 12.30
C GLY A 167 -3.21 26.88 11.10
N LYS A 168 -3.34 25.75 10.42
CA LYS A 168 -2.59 25.44 9.18
C LYS A 168 -3.53 25.50 7.97
N THR A 169 -3.07 26.10 6.88
CA THR A 169 -3.81 26.10 5.62
C THR A 169 -3.61 24.76 4.88
N LEU A 170 -4.68 24.02 4.68
CA LEU A 170 -4.78 22.93 3.71
C LEU A 170 -5.15 23.54 2.37
N LYS A 171 -4.34 23.30 1.34
CA LYS A 171 -4.53 23.87 0.01
C LYS A 171 -5.53 23.06 -0.82
N ALA A 172 -6.21 23.73 -1.74
CA ALA A 172 -6.97 23.03 -2.78
C ALA A 172 -6.08 22.02 -3.52
N GLY A 173 -6.60 20.81 -3.78
CA GLY A 173 -5.86 19.71 -4.40
C GLY A 173 -5.03 18.87 -3.43
N ALA A 174 -4.88 19.27 -2.16
CA ALA A 174 -4.16 18.47 -1.17
C ALA A 174 -5.03 17.31 -0.65
N PRO A 175 -4.43 16.15 -0.31
CA PRO A 175 -5.17 15.04 0.31
C PRO A 175 -5.72 15.46 1.68
N ILE A 176 -6.91 14.98 2.02
CA ILE A 176 -7.56 15.24 3.30
C ILE A 176 -7.25 14.10 4.28
N ALA A 177 -6.76 14.49 5.45
CA ALA A 177 -6.59 13.63 6.60
C ALA A 177 -7.74 13.86 7.59
N TRP A 178 -8.42 12.80 7.99
CA TRP A 178 -9.55 12.80 8.91
C TRP A 178 -9.13 12.15 10.23
N THR A 179 -9.37 12.83 11.34
CA THR A 179 -9.29 12.18 12.64
C THR A 179 -10.50 11.27 12.84
N PRO A 180 -10.44 10.28 13.76
CA PRO A 180 -11.60 9.45 14.06
C PRO A 180 -12.84 10.25 14.50
N ALA A 181 -12.64 11.43 15.11
CA ALA A 181 -13.74 12.32 15.48
C ALA A 181 -14.36 13.01 14.26
N ASP A 182 -13.55 13.39 13.26
CA ASP A 182 -14.05 13.98 12.01
C ASP A 182 -14.86 12.96 11.20
N VAL A 183 -14.40 11.70 11.16
CA VAL A 183 -15.11 10.58 10.53
C VAL A 183 -16.46 10.33 11.23
N GLU A 184 -16.48 10.34 12.56
CA GLU A 184 -17.71 10.20 13.35
C GLU A 184 -18.68 11.36 13.08
N ALA A 185 -18.18 12.61 13.08
CA ALA A 185 -18.95 13.80 12.76
C ALA A 185 -19.43 13.85 11.29
N GLY A 186 -18.75 13.14 10.38
CA GLY A 186 -19.03 13.16 8.95
C GLY A 186 -18.65 14.47 8.26
N ARG A 187 -17.82 15.28 8.92
CA ARG A 187 -17.35 16.55 8.38
C ARG A 187 -16.07 16.98 9.06
N LEU A 188 -15.26 17.71 8.30
CA LEU A 188 -14.06 18.37 8.76
C LEU A 188 -14.39 19.86 8.95
N GLU A 189 -14.31 20.35 10.18
CA GLU A 189 -14.60 21.76 10.51
C GLU A 189 -13.33 22.62 10.45
N GLY A 190 -13.46 23.82 9.89
CA GLY A 190 -12.35 24.75 9.75
C GLY A 190 -12.81 26.17 9.48
N PHE A 191 -11.91 26.95 8.89
CA PHE A 191 -12.20 28.31 8.46
C PHE A 191 -11.73 28.52 7.03
N THR A 192 -12.43 29.36 6.27
CA THR A 192 -11.86 29.90 5.05
C THR A 192 -10.62 30.75 5.36
N PRO A 193 -9.73 31.03 4.39
CA PRO A 193 -8.55 31.88 4.63
C PRO A 193 -8.86 33.30 5.13
N ASP A 194 -10.07 33.81 4.88
CA ASP A 194 -10.58 35.08 5.40
C ASP A 194 -11.26 34.96 6.78
N GLY A 195 -11.22 33.79 7.41
CA GLY A 195 -11.64 33.58 8.80
C GLY A 195 -13.13 33.29 9.01
N ARG A 196 -13.89 32.98 7.95
CA ARG A 196 -15.30 32.58 8.09
C ARG A 196 -15.38 31.08 8.41
N PRO A 197 -16.30 30.65 9.28
CA PRO A 197 -16.52 29.22 9.55
C PRO A 197 -16.80 28.46 8.27
N ASP A 198 -16.22 27.27 8.17
CA ASP A 198 -16.28 26.44 6.99
C ASP A 198 -16.26 24.96 7.34
N ALA A 199 -16.74 24.12 6.42
CA ALA A 199 -16.66 22.68 6.59
C ALA A 199 -16.57 21.92 5.25
N ILE A 200 -15.94 20.75 5.29
CA ILE A 200 -15.94 19.77 4.21
C ILE A 200 -16.72 18.55 4.70
N ALA A 201 -17.83 18.22 4.04
CA ALA A 201 -18.60 17.01 4.35
C ALA A 201 -17.89 15.75 3.83
N TRP A 202 -18.02 14.63 4.53
CA TRP A 202 -17.46 13.33 4.14
C TRP A 202 -17.91 12.92 2.73
N GLU A 203 -19.20 13.09 2.45
CA GLU A 203 -19.80 12.75 1.16
C GLU A 203 -19.34 13.68 0.03
N ALA A 204 -18.96 14.92 0.36
CA ALA A 204 -18.39 15.84 -0.62
C ALA A 204 -16.94 15.45 -0.97
N ALA A 205 -16.16 15.01 0.01
CA ALA A 205 -14.81 14.51 -0.20
C ALA A 205 -14.78 13.23 -1.05
N ALA A 206 -15.82 12.40 -0.95
CA ALA A 206 -15.97 11.19 -1.74
C ALA A 206 -16.01 11.38 -3.26
N LEU A 207 -16.42 12.57 -3.74
CA LEU A 207 -16.52 12.85 -5.19
C LEU A 207 -15.16 12.79 -5.89
N ASP A 208 -14.11 13.12 -5.16
CA ASP A 208 -12.72 13.00 -5.59
C ASP A 208 -11.92 12.31 -4.48
N PRO A 209 -12.00 10.97 -4.40
CA PRO A 209 -11.53 10.20 -3.25
C PRO A 209 -10.01 10.23 -3.11
N GLY A 210 -9.27 10.47 -4.19
CA GLY A 210 -7.81 10.49 -4.19
C GLY A 210 -7.20 9.28 -3.48
N TRP A 211 -6.06 9.52 -2.84
CA TRP A 211 -5.32 8.49 -2.12
C TRP A 211 -6.05 8.05 -0.83
N CYS A 212 -6.34 6.75 -0.71
CA CYS A 212 -7.11 6.18 0.40
C CYS A 212 -6.25 5.32 1.33
N LYS A 213 -6.15 5.69 2.60
CA LYS A 213 -5.35 4.95 3.60
C LYS A 213 -5.97 5.02 4.99
N LEU A 214 -5.86 3.95 5.76
CA LEU A 214 -6.19 3.95 7.20
C LEU A 214 -4.95 3.57 8.01
N ASP A 215 -4.75 4.26 9.13
CA ASP A 215 -3.63 4.04 10.04
C ASP A 215 -4.14 3.76 11.47
N TRP A 216 -3.64 2.69 12.09
CA TRP A 216 -3.91 2.31 13.46
C TRP A 216 -2.61 2.20 14.26
N VAL A 217 -2.70 2.42 15.57
CA VAL A 217 -1.74 1.88 16.52
C VAL A 217 -2.27 0.56 17.05
N ILE A 218 -1.42 -0.47 17.11
CA ILE A 218 -1.76 -1.80 17.60
C ILE A 218 -0.80 -2.24 18.71
N ALA A 219 -1.31 -3.05 19.63
CA ALA A 219 -0.48 -3.79 20.56
C ALA A 219 0.11 -5.02 19.85
N ASP A 220 1.44 -5.14 19.85
CA ASP A 220 2.16 -6.34 19.45
C ASP A 220 2.60 -7.12 20.70
N PRO A 221 1.79 -8.09 21.17
CA PRO A 221 2.15 -8.89 22.35
C PRO A 221 3.29 -9.87 22.07
N VAL A 222 3.59 -10.18 20.80
CA VAL A 222 4.69 -11.09 20.43
C VAL A 222 6.02 -10.39 20.67
N ARG A 223 6.11 -9.10 20.30
CA ARG A 223 7.30 -8.27 20.48
C ARG A 223 7.26 -7.44 21.78
N GLY A 224 6.14 -7.43 22.49
CA GLY A 224 5.96 -6.66 23.72
C GLY A 224 6.01 -5.15 23.49
N ALA A 225 5.53 -4.69 22.34
CA ALA A 225 5.65 -3.31 21.88
C ALA A 225 4.34 -2.78 21.29
N LEU A 226 4.31 -1.49 20.97
CA LEU A 226 3.30 -0.92 20.06
C LEU A 226 3.88 -0.90 18.65
N ALA A 227 3.03 -1.15 17.66
CA ALA A 227 3.38 -1.02 16.25
C ALA A 227 2.31 -0.19 15.54
N ASN A 228 2.70 0.48 14.47
CA ASN A 228 1.73 1.02 13.54
C ASN A 228 1.26 -0.10 12.61
N ALA A 229 -0.04 -0.16 12.35
CA ALA A 229 -0.60 -0.97 11.28
C ALA A 229 -1.28 -0.03 10.30
N SER A 230 -1.05 -0.22 9.02
CA SER A 230 -1.60 0.66 8.00
C SER A 230 -2.18 -0.15 6.85
N ASN A 231 -3.25 0.34 6.23
CA ASN A 231 -3.84 -0.30 5.06
C ASN A 231 -4.04 0.74 3.96
N MET A 232 -3.30 0.54 2.89
CA MET A 232 -3.31 1.36 1.70
C MET A 232 -4.24 0.75 0.65
N LEU A 233 -5.25 1.49 0.19
CA LEU A 233 -6.28 0.97 -0.70
C LEU A 233 -6.04 1.35 -2.17
N ASP A 234 -5.84 0.36 -3.02
CA ASP A 234 -5.84 0.50 -4.48
C ASP A 234 -7.26 0.28 -4.98
N VAL A 235 -8.01 1.38 -5.08
CA VAL A 235 -9.46 1.35 -5.31
C VAL A 235 -9.79 1.50 -6.78
N THR A 236 -10.53 0.52 -7.31
CA THR A 236 -11.05 0.53 -8.67
C THR A 236 -12.57 0.54 -8.69
N TRP A 237 -13.13 1.07 -9.77
CA TRP A 237 -14.55 0.96 -10.10
C TRP A 237 -14.72 0.09 -11.35
N GLU A 238 -15.55 -0.94 -11.24
CA GLU A 238 -16.02 -1.75 -12.35
C GLU A 238 -17.39 -1.24 -12.84
N ALA A 239 -17.40 -0.77 -14.08
CA ALA A 239 -18.60 -0.28 -14.76
C ALA A 239 -19.47 -1.43 -15.30
N PRO A 240 -20.74 -1.18 -15.66
CA PRO A 240 -21.64 -2.23 -16.17
C PRO A 240 -21.18 -2.95 -17.45
N ASP A 241 -20.26 -2.35 -18.20
CA ASP A 241 -19.66 -2.95 -19.40
C ASP A 241 -18.44 -3.84 -19.07
N GLY A 242 -18.08 -3.98 -17.78
CA GLY A 242 -16.94 -4.74 -17.29
C GLY A 242 -15.61 -4.00 -17.37
N SER A 243 -15.60 -2.72 -17.77
CA SER A 243 -14.38 -1.91 -17.73
C SER A 243 -14.05 -1.52 -16.28
N VAL A 244 -12.75 -1.54 -15.97
CA VAL A 244 -12.23 -1.24 -14.64
C VAL A 244 -11.41 0.05 -14.69
N HIS A 245 -11.69 0.97 -13.78
CA HIS A 245 -11.06 2.30 -13.72
C HIS A 245 -10.54 2.59 -12.31
N PRO A 246 -9.28 3.00 -12.13
CA PRO A 246 -8.80 3.45 -10.83
C PRO A 246 -9.52 4.73 -10.40
N LEU A 247 -9.88 4.83 -9.12
CA LEU A 247 -10.62 5.99 -8.61
C LEU A 247 -9.73 7.21 -8.33
N ASP A 248 -8.45 6.98 -8.06
CA ASP A 248 -7.41 8.00 -7.84
C ASP A 248 -6.58 8.30 -9.11
N GLY A 249 -6.83 7.57 -10.20
CA GLY A 249 -6.14 7.73 -11.47
C GLY A 249 -4.87 6.87 -11.63
N TYR A 250 -4.55 6.02 -10.66
CA TYR A 250 -3.40 5.12 -10.70
C TYR A 250 -3.82 3.69 -10.31
N LEU A 251 -3.26 2.69 -10.99
CA LEU A 251 -3.46 1.28 -10.63
C LEU A 251 -2.10 0.70 -10.26
N ASP A 252 -1.97 0.22 -9.02
CA ASP A 252 -0.69 -0.25 -8.52
C ASP A 252 -0.26 -1.56 -9.21
N PRO A 253 0.99 -1.65 -9.68
CA PRO A 253 1.49 -2.80 -10.43
C PRO A 253 1.96 -4.00 -9.59
N TYR A 254 1.73 -4.01 -8.26
CA TYR A 254 1.86 -5.14 -7.33
C TYR A 254 3.25 -5.80 -7.17
N PHE A 255 4.34 -5.09 -7.44
CA PHE A 255 5.66 -5.72 -7.50
C PHE A 255 6.21 -6.24 -6.16
N GLN A 256 5.75 -5.73 -5.02
CA GLN A 256 6.33 -6.05 -3.71
C GLN A 256 5.32 -6.71 -2.74
N GLU A 257 4.10 -6.96 -3.20
CA GLU A 257 2.99 -7.42 -2.40
C GLU A 257 3.01 -8.94 -2.17
N VAL A 258 2.65 -9.36 -0.96
CA VAL A 258 2.39 -10.77 -0.60
C VAL A 258 0.94 -10.90 -0.15
N TYR A 259 0.09 -11.40 -1.03
CA TYR A 259 -1.34 -11.61 -0.80
C TYR A 259 -1.59 -12.73 0.21
N LEU A 260 -2.48 -12.47 1.15
CA LEU A 260 -2.63 -13.30 2.34
C LEU A 260 -3.59 -14.49 2.17
N ASP A 261 -4.41 -14.49 1.12
CA ASP A 261 -5.37 -15.53 0.82
C ASP A 261 -5.40 -15.89 -0.67
N ALA A 262 -5.16 -17.15 -1.00
CA ALA A 262 -5.23 -17.66 -2.36
C ALA A 262 -6.63 -17.57 -2.99
N GLU A 263 -7.70 -17.45 -2.19
CA GLU A 263 -9.05 -17.19 -2.69
C GLU A 263 -9.17 -15.82 -3.39
N SER A 264 -8.25 -14.88 -3.12
CA SER A 264 -8.18 -13.57 -3.77
C SER A 264 -7.48 -13.58 -5.15
N VAL A 265 -6.97 -14.72 -5.63
CA VAL A 265 -6.34 -14.82 -6.96
C VAL A 265 -7.25 -14.33 -8.11
N PRO A 266 -8.57 -14.60 -8.13
CA PRO A 266 -9.44 -14.13 -9.22
C PRO A 266 -9.52 -12.60 -9.34
N ILE A 267 -9.65 -11.87 -8.22
CA ILE A 267 -9.69 -10.41 -8.23
C ILE A 267 -8.33 -9.83 -8.62
N PHE A 268 -7.24 -10.40 -8.10
CA PHE A 268 -5.89 -10.03 -8.52
C PHE A 268 -5.71 -10.20 -10.04
N ALA A 269 -6.03 -11.37 -10.59
CA ALA A 269 -5.89 -11.66 -12.01
C ALA A 269 -6.82 -10.79 -12.87
N LYS A 270 -7.96 -10.38 -12.32
CA LYS A 270 -8.83 -9.42 -12.98
C LYS A 270 -8.14 -8.07 -13.12
N LEU A 271 -7.60 -7.52 -12.05
CA LEU A 271 -6.99 -6.19 -12.03
C LEU A 271 -5.63 -6.14 -12.76
N ALA A 272 -4.82 -7.19 -12.66
CA ALA A 272 -3.53 -7.29 -13.35
C ALA A 272 -3.64 -7.12 -14.88
N ARG A 273 -4.79 -7.51 -15.47
CA ARG A 273 -5.05 -7.35 -16.92
C ARG A 273 -5.23 -5.90 -17.36
N HIS A 274 -5.41 -4.98 -16.41
CA HIS A 274 -5.61 -3.55 -16.67
C HIS A 274 -4.35 -2.71 -16.42
N LEU A 275 -3.23 -3.33 -16.05
CA LEU A 275 -1.96 -2.62 -15.87
C LEU A 275 -1.40 -2.10 -17.20
N ALA A 276 -0.75 -0.95 -17.11
CA ALA A 276 -0.01 -0.39 -18.23
C ALA A 276 1.23 -1.25 -18.55
N ALA A 277 1.60 -1.34 -19.82
CA ALA A 277 2.72 -2.16 -20.26
C ALA A 277 4.09 -1.65 -19.75
N ASP A 278 4.17 -0.35 -19.43
CA ASP A 278 5.34 0.38 -18.91
C ASP A 278 5.27 0.63 -17.40
N ALA A 279 4.34 -0.03 -16.69
CA ALA A 279 4.16 0.17 -15.26
C ALA A 279 5.41 -0.23 -14.45
N LEU A 280 6.15 -1.25 -14.88
CA LEU A 280 7.41 -1.65 -14.24
C LEU A 280 8.51 -0.60 -14.39
N ASP A 281 8.69 -0.07 -15.60
CA ASP A 281 9.71 0.95 -15.86
C ASP A 281 9.43 2.21 -15.04
N THR A 282 8.17 2.65 -15.02
CA THR A 282 7.73 3.80 -14.22
C THR A 282 7.97 3.57 -12.73
N TYR A 283 7.64 2.38 -12.22
CA TYR A 283 7.84 2.01 -10.83
C TYR A 283 9.33 2.03 -10.43
N VAL A 284 10.21 1.51 -11.30
CA VAL A 284 11.66 1.53 -11.08
C VAL A 284 12.18 2.97 -11.05
N GLU A 285 11.77 3.82 -12.00
CA GLU A 285 12.16 5.24 -12.03
C GLU A 285 11.76 5.99 -10.75
N ASP A 286 10.56 5.70 -10.21
CA ASP A 286 10.09 6.32 -8.97
C ASP A 286 10.86 5.83 -7.74
N LEU A 287 11.17 4.53 -7.66
CA LEU A 287 12.04 4.00 -6.61
C LEU A 287 13.45 4.62 -6.65
N GLU A 288 14.05 4.75 -7.83
CA GLU A 288 15.36 5.41 -7.99
C GLU A 288 15.32 6.85 -7.46
N ARG A 289 14.21 7.55 -7.70
CA ARG A 289 13.99 8.92 -7.22
C ARG A 289 13.91 9.00 -5.70
N GLU A 290 13.20 8.07 -5.06
CA GLU A 290 13.12 8.00 -3.60
C GLU A 290 14.46 7.62 -2.98
N ILE A 291 15.19 6.65 -3.54
CA ILE A 291 16.55 6.31 -3.11
C ILE A 291 17.43 7.54 -3.18
N GLN A 292 17.43 8.25 -4.31
CA GLN A 292 18.22 9.47 -4.52
C GLN A 292 17.96 10.53 -3.44
N LYS A 293 16.70 10.74 -3.06
CA LYS A 293 16.30 11.66 -1.99
C LYS A 293 16.92 11.26 -0.64
N TYR A 294 16.88 9.98 -0.27
CA TYR A 294 17.45 9.50 1.00
C TYR A 294 18.98 9.43 1.03
N VAL A 295 19.65 9.36 -0.12
CA VAL A 295 21.13 9.39 -0.18
C VAL A 295 21.72 10.79 -0.38
N THR A 296 20.90 11.81 -0.66
CA THR A 296 21.42 13.18 -0.92
C THR A 296 20.79 14.30 -0.10
N LYS A 297 19.52 14.20 0.28
CA LYS A 297 18.78 15.29 0.92
C LYS A 297 18.42 14.95 2.36
N ASP A 298 17.65 13.89 2.53
CA ASP A 298 17.13 13.45 3.83
C ASP A 298 17.93 12.22 4.26
N LEU A 299 19.22 12.43 4.55
CA LEU A 299 20.17 11.34 4.82
C LEU A 299 19.65 10.41 5.91
N ASN A 300 19.25 9.20 5.50
CA ASN A 300 18.88 8.15 6.42
C ASN A 300 20.12 7.30 6.73
N TYR A 301 20.52 7.26 8.01
CA TYR A 301 21.70 6.53 8.49
C TYR A 301 21.36 5.15 9.09
N GLY A 302 20.12 4.69 8.92
CA GLY A 302 19.61 3.40 9.39
C GLY A 302 18.53 2.85 8.47
#